data_AF-A0A7Y2IHV9-F1
#
_entry.id   AF-A0A7Y2IHV9-F1
#
_cell.length_a   1.000
_cell.length_b   1.000
_cell.length_c   1.000
_cell.angle_alpha   90.00
_cell.angle_beta   90.00
_cell.angle_gamma   90.00
#
_symmetry.space_group_name_H-M   'P 1'
#
loop_
_entity.id
_entity.type
_entity.pdbx_description
1 polymer ?
#
loop_
_entity_poly.entity_id
_entity_poly.type
_entity_poly.pdbx_seq_one_letter_code
_entity_poly.pdbx_strand_id
1 'polypeptide(L)'
;MIVVFGFLLAVVTVPLLGGKLTRLESVSFTKPWLITAAMIIQIPITTFAAGWFPEPVTAAIHLVTYLFAFAFVWFNKTHVGMIVLVIGAMCNFAAIGVNGGVMPASEWATRTAGIEDSGDFMNSAVVEDARLQFLGDVLAIPKGWPLANVFSIGDILLVLGGGYMLHWLSGSALFPKRHRDLVVSDFWARFEAERENTERMIEVVEQSSLRTVTPEDQKV
;
A
#
# COMPACT_ATOMS: atom_id res chain seq x y z
N MET A 1 -15.20 0.74 3.70
CA MET A 1 -15.53 0.65 5.15
C MET A 1 -14.68 -0.39 5.91
N ILE A 2 -14.38 -1.56 5.33
CA ILE A 2 -13.62 -2.63 5.99
C ILE A 2 -12.23 -2.16 6.47
N VAL A 3 -11.48 -1.44 5.64
CA VAL A 3 -10.13 -0.94 6.01
C VAL A 3 -10.18 -0.06 7.26
N VAL A 4 -11.11 0.90 7.31
CA VAL A 4 -11.29 1.79 8.47
C VAL A 4 -11.59 0.97 9.73
N PHE A 5 -12.50 0.01 9.65
CA PHE A 5 -12.80 -0.85 10.78
C PHE A 5 -11.61 -1.71 11.20
N GLY A 6 -10.87 -2.28 10.25
CA GLY A 6 -9.64 -3.03 10.52
C GLY A 6 -8.58 -2.18 11.24
N PHE A 7 -8.41 -0.92 10.83
CA PHE A 7 -7.54 0.02 11.53
C PHE A 7 -8.05 0.37 12.92
N LEU A 8 -9.35 0.61 13.10
CA LEU A 8 -9.94 0.85 14.42
C LEU A 8 -9.71 -0.34 15.35
N LEU A 9 -9.90 -1.57 14.84
CA LEU A 9 -9.63 -2.78 15.58
C LEU A 9 -8.16 -2.85 15.99
N ALA A 10 -7.23 -2.57 15.07
CA ALA A 10 -5.79 -2.53 15.36
C ALA A 10 -5.45 -1.50 16.47
N VAL A 11 -6.09 -0.33 16.44
CA VAL A 11 -5.93 0.70 17.50
C VAL A 11 -6.42 0.19 18.85
N VAL A 12 -7.58 -0.47 18.89
CA VAL A 12 -8.15 -1.02 20.12
C VAL A 12 -7.31 -2.19 20.66
N THR A 13 -6.74 -3.03 19.79
CA THR A 13 -5.92 -4.18 20.21
C THR A 13 -4.57 -3.77 20.79
N VAL A 14 -4.05 -2.58 20.48
CA VAL A 14 -2.77 -2.09 21.02
C VAL A 14 -2.75 -2.06 22.56
N PRO A 15 -3.65 -1.33 23.26
CA PRO A 15 -3.67 -1.30 24.73
C PRO A 15 -4.07 -2.66 25.33
N LEU A 16 -4.95 -3.42 24.67
CA LEU A 16 -5.33 -4.77 25.13
C LEU A 16 -4.14 -5.73 25.16
N LEU A 17 -3.17 -5.54 24.25
CA LEU A 17 -1.91 -6.29 24.21
C LEU A 17 -0.76 -5.55 24.90
N GLY A 18 -1.05 -4.62 25.82
CA GLY A 18 -0.06 -3.93 26.66
C GLY A 18 0.80 -2.87 25.94
N GLY A 19 0.46 -2.53 24.69
CA GLY A 19 1.08 -1.43 23.96
C GLY A 19 0.61 -0.07 24.48
N LYS A 20 1.43 0.98 24.26
CA LYS A 20 1.08 2.35 24.66
C LYS A 20 0.96 3.23 23.42
N LEU A 21 -0.26 3.69 23.12
CA LEU A 21 -0.52 4.60 22.00
C LEU A 21 0.23 5.94 22.15
N THR A 22 0.50 6.40 23.38
CA THR A 22 1.32 7.60 23.64
C THR A 22 2.75 7.49 23.10
N ARG A 23 3.25 6.27 22.80
CA ARG A 23 4.56 6.11 22.13
C ARG A 23 4.53 6.58 20.69
N LEU A 24 3.37 6.63 20.05
CA LEU A 24 3.22 7.14 18.69
C LEU A 24 3.55 8.64 18.63
N GLU A 25 3.38 9.38 19.72
CA GLU A 25 3.75 10.81 19.80
C GLU A 25 5.27 11.02 19.66
N SER A 26 6.07 10.02 20.03
CA SER A 26 7.53 10.08 19.90
C SER A 26 8.02 9.71 18.49
N VAL A 27 7.12 9.29 17.60
CA VAL A 27 7.44 8.90 16.23
C VAL A 27 7.44 10.14 15.36
N SER A 28 8.62 10.56 14.93
CA SER A 28 8.77 11.62 13.93
C SER A 28 8.72 11.02 12.53
N PHE A 29 7.62 11.25 11.82
CA PHE A 29 7.57 10.97 10.39
C PHE A 29 8.21 12.10 9.60
N THR A 30 8.94 11.75 8.53
CA THR A 30 9.46 12.71 7.57
C THR A 30 8.32 13.14 6.63
N LYS A 31 8.07 14.45 6.52
CA LYS A 31 7.02 15.04 5.64
C LYS A 31 5.60 14.46 5.87
N PRO A 32 5.06 14.51 7.10
CA PRO A 32 3.72 13.99 7.41
C PRO A 32 2.61 14.70 6.63
N TRP A 33 2.84 15.93 6.15
CA TRP A 33 1.88 16.67 5.33
C TRP A 33 1.48 15.92 4.06
N LEU A 34 2.34 15.05 3.50
CA LEU A 34 2.05 14.28 2.30
C LEU A 34 0.86 13.34 2.51
N ILE A 35 0.88 12.54 3.57
CA ILE A 35 -0.22 11.62 3.88
C ILE A 35 -1.47 12.38 4.34
N THR A 36 -1.30 13.47 5.09
CA THR A 36 -2.43 14.33 5.50
C THR A 36 -3.13 14.95 4.30
N ALA A 37 -2.37 15.48 3.32
CA ALA A 37 -2.92 16.03 2.09
C ALA A 37 -3.64 14.95 1.27
N ALA A 38 -3.03 13.77 1.12
CA ALA A 38 -3.67 12.63 0.45
C ALA A 38 -5.02 12.30 1.10
N MET A 39 -5.10 12.20 2.43
CA MET A 39 -6.34 11.89 3.15
C MET A 39 -7.40 12.99 3.03
N ILE A 40 -7.00 14.26 3.21
CA ILE A 40 -7.92 15.41 3.14
C ILE A 40 -8.54 15.54 1.75
N ILE A 41 -7.81 15.18 0.69
CA ILE A 41 -8.32 15.23 -0.69
C ILE A 41 -9.12 13.97 -1.02
N GLN A 42 -8.59 12.79 -0.68
CA GLN A 42 -9.16 11.51 -1.08
C GLN A 42 -10.50 11.24 -0.38
N ILE A 43 -10.61 11.47 0.94
CA ILE A 43 -11.82 11.12 1.70
C ILE A 43 -13.05 11.87 1.17
N PRO A 44 -13.02 13.20 0.97
CA PRO A 44 -14.17 13.90 0.43
C PRO A 44 -14.53 13.49 -1.00
N ILE A 45 -13.52 13.25 -1.85
CA ILE A 45 -13.74 12.86 -3.24
C ILE A 45 -14.43 11.50 -3.34
N THR A 46 -14.00 10.51 -2.54
CA THR A 46 -14.58 9.17 -2.57
C THR A 46 -15.89 9.03 -1.79
N THR A 47 -16.18 9.96 -0.86
CA THR A 47 -17.32 9.83 0.07
C THR A 47 -18.46 10.79 -0.24
N PHE A 48 -18.14 12.04 -0.58
CA PHE A 48 -19.14 13.10 -0.74
C PHE A 48 -19.23 13.61 -2.18
N ALA A 49 -18.12 13.57 -2.92
CA ALA A 49 -18.04 14.14 -4.27
C ALA A 49 -18.02 13.09 -5.40
N ALA A 50 -18.55 11.90 -5.12
CA ALA A 50 -18.77 10.89 -6.16
C ALA A 50 -19.67 11.47 -7.27
N GLY A 51 -19.18 11.42 -8.51
CA GLY A 51 -19.89 11.97 -9.68
C GLY A 51 -19.90 13.50 -9.80
N TRP A 52 -19.24 14.26 -8.91
CA TRP A 52 -19.20 15.72 -9.00
C TRP A 52 -18.28 16.22 -10.13
N PHE A 53 -17.30 15.42 -10.52
CA PHE A 53 -16.34 15.74 -11.56
C PHE A 53 -16.40 14.73 -12.70
N PRO A 54 -16.05 15.15 -13.95
CA PRO A 54 -15.85 14.23 -15.04
C PRO A 54 -14.84 13.13 -14.67
N GLU A 55 -15.07 11.91 -15.15
CA GLU A 55 -14.23 10.74 -14.86
C GLU A 55 -12.71 10.99 -15.02
N PRO A 56 -12.21 11.68 -16.07
CA PRO A 56 -10.78 11.94 -16.19
C PRO A 56 -10.22 12.84 -15.08
N VAL A 57 -11.02 13.77 -14.55
CA VAL A 57 -10.62 14.67 -13.47
C VAL A 57 -10.59 13.90 -12.16
N THR A 58 -11.61 13.09 -11.88
CA THR A 58 -11.65 12.21 -10.71
C THR A 58 -10.46 11.24 -10.69
N ALA A 59 -10.17 10.60 -11.84
CA ALA A 59 -9.02 9.73 -12.01
C ALA A 59 -7.69 10.47 -11.77
N ALA A 60 -7.54 11.68 -12.31
CA ALA A 60 -6.34 12.49 -12.10
C ALA A 60 -6.15 12.87 -10.62
N ILE A 61 -7.22 13.22 -9.91
CA ILE A 61 -7.12 13.54 -8.49
C ILE A 61 -6.72 12.31 -7.67
N HIS A 62 -7.33 11.14 -7.94
CA HIS A 62 -6.91 9.89 -7.30
C HIS A 62 -5.45 9.56 -7.57
N LEU A 63 -4.97 9.77 -8.80
CA LEU A 63 -3.55 9.57 -9.11
C LEU A 63 -2.65 10.48 -8.26
N VAL A 64 -2.99 11.76 -8.15
CA VAL A 64 -2.20 12.73 -7.37
C VAL A 64 -2.18 12.38 -5.87
N THR A 65 -3.31 11.97 -5.29
CA THR A 65 -3.35 11.57 -3.88
C THR A 65 -2.57 10.27 -3.63
N TYR A 66 -2.59 9.33 -4.59
CA TYR A 66 -1.72 8.15 -4.54
C TYR A 66 -0.24 8.51 -4.61
N LEU A 67 0.15 9.48 -5.46
CA LEU A 67 1.53 9.97 -5.51
C LEU A 67 1.96 10.60 -4.19
N PHE A 68 1.09 11.35 -3.51
CA PHE A 68 1.38 11.88 -2.17
C PHE A 68 1.56 10.76 -1.14
N ALA A 69 0.67 9.76 -1.12
CA ALA A 69 0.81 8.62 -0.22
C ALA A 69 2.08 7.81 -0.49
N PHE A 70 2.42 7.59 -1.77
CA PHE A 70 3.65 6.92 -2.17
C PHE A 70 4.90 7.71 -1.78
N ALA A 71 4.91 9.02 -2.02
CA ALA A 71 6.00 9.90 -1.61
C ALA A 71 6.19 9.89 -0.09
N PHE A 72 5.10 9.90 0.69
CA PHE A 72 5.17 9.77 2.14
C PHE A 72 5.90 8.49 2.54
N VAL A 73 5.53 7.36 1.94
CA VAL A 73 6.20 6.09 2.25
C VAL A 73 7.66 6.11 1.82
N TRP A 74 7.97 6.64 0.64
CA TRP A 74 9.34 6.74 0.16
C TRP A 74 10.27 7.43 1.16
N PHE A 75 9.82 8.54 1.77
CA PHE A 75 10.57 9.25 2.80
C PHE A 75 10.57 8.56 4.18
N ASN A 76 9.75 7.53 4.39
CA ASN A 76 9.60 6.81 5.66
C ASN A 76 9.77 5.28 5.50
N LYS A 77 10.48 4.84 4.45
CA LYS A 77 10.58 3.44 4.02
C LYS A 77 11.29 2.51 5.01
N THR A 78 11.91 3.05 6.05
CA THR A 78 12.67 2.29 7.06
C THR A 78 11.85 1.24 7.80
N HIS A 79 10.52 1.29 7.76
CA HIS A 79 9.66 0.35 8.48
C HIS A 79 9.06 -0.71 7.56
N VAL A 80 9.20 -2.00 7.89
CA VAL A 80 8.62 -3.12 7.12
C VAL A 80 7.10 -2.96 6.93
N GLY A 81 6.39 -2.46 7.95
CA GLY A 81 4.95 -2.17 7.82
C GLY A 81 4.62 -1.17 6.71
N MET A 82 5.52 -0.23 6.42
CA MET A 82 5.36 0.74 5.33
C MET A 82 5.51 0.09 3.95
N ILE A 83 6.40 -0.90 3.81
CA ILE A 83 6.51 -1.69 2.57
C ILE A 83 5.20 -2.44 2.33
N VAL A 84 4.66 -3.13 3.35
CA VAL A 84 3.41 -3.89 3.22
C VAL A 84 2.24 -2.96 2.86
N LEU A 85 2.17 -1.77 3.48
CA LEU A 85 1.20 -0.73 3.13
C LEU A 85 1.31 -0.32 1.66
N VAL A 86 2.52 -0.10 1.15
CA VAL A 86 2.73 0.26 -0.27
C VAL A 86 2.35 -0.85 -1.20
N ILE A 87 2.72 -2.09 -0.92
CA ILE A 87 2.33 -3.23 -1.76
C ILE A 87 0.80 -3.31 -1.83
N GLY A 88 0.11 -3.20 -0.69
CA GLY A 88 -1.36 -3.17 -0.65
C GLY A 88 -1.96 -2.02 -1.46
N ALA A 89 -1.44 -0.81 -1.28
CA ALA A 89 -1.89 0.36 -2.03
C ALA A 89 -1.62 0.22 -3.54
N MET A 90 -0.48 -0.35 -3.93
CA MET A 90 -0.12 -0.57 -5.34
C MET A 90 -1.00 -1.64 -5.98
N CYS A 91 -1.38 -2.69 -5.25
CA CYS A 91 -2.36 -3.67 -5.74
C CYS A 91 -3.69 -2.99 -6.10
N ASN A 92 -4.22 -2.17 -5.19
CA ASN A 92 -5.48 -1.45 -5.41
C ASN A 92 -5.34 -0.42 -6.54
N PHE A 93 -4.25 0.35 -6.54
CA PHE A 93 -3.98 1.32 -7.59
C PHE A 93 -3.88 0.67 -8.97
N ALA A 94 -3.18 -0.46 -9.08
CA ALA A 94 -3.06 -1.20 -10.34
C ALA A 94 -4.43 -1.71 -10.81
N ALA A 95 -5.21 -2.33 -9.92
CA ALA A 95 -6.56 -2.81 -10.23
C ALA A 95 -7.47 -1.67 -10.70
N ILE A 96 -7.50 -0.56 -9.97
CA ILE A 96 -8.31 0.62 -10.33
C ILE A 96 -7.84 1.21 -11.66
N GLY A 97 -6.54 1.44 -11.82
CA GLY A 97 -5.96 2.15 -12.97
C GLY A 97 -6.16 1.42 -14.29
N VAL A 98 -6.05 0.09 -14.32
CA VAL A 98 -6.25 -0.69 -15.57
C VAL A 98 -7.72 -0.91 -15.94
N ASN A 99 -8.65 -0.59 -15.04
CA ASN A 99 -10.11 -0.73 -15.23
C ASN A 99 -10.83 0.63 -15.25
N GLY A 100 -10.19 1.67 -15.80
CA GLY A 100 -10.85 2.97 -16.01
C GLY A 100 -11.13 3.74 -14.72
N GLY A 101 -10.37 3.50 -13.64
CA GLY A 101 -10.60 4.20 -12.38
C GLY A 101 -11.68 3.57 -11.50
N VAL A 102 -12.21 2.42 -11.89
CA VAL A 102 -13.18 1.65 -11.10
C VAL A 102 -12.51 0.42 -10.50
N MET A 103 -12.76 0.16 -9.21
CA MET A 103 -12.29 -1.05 -8.57
C MET A 103 -13.14 -2.24 -9.05
N PRO A 104 -12.56 -3.26 -9.72
CA PRO A 104 -13.33 -4.39 -10.20
C PRO A 104 -13.77 -5.27 -9.02
N ALA A 105 -15.07 -5.49 -8.87
CA ALA A 105 -15.64 -6.42 -7.91
C ALA A 105 -16.01 -7.74 -8.61
N SER A 106 -15.81 -8.86 -7.93
CA SER A 106 -16.28 -10.16 -8.44
C SER A 106 -17.77 -10.35 -8.15
N GLU A 107 -18.50 -10.91 -9.12
CA GLU A 107 -19.93 -11.23 -8.94
C GLU A 107 -20.20 -12.16 -7.76
N TRP A 108 -19.26 -13.07 -7.47
CA TRP A 108 -19.37 -13.95 -6.32
C TRP A 108 -19.29 -13.16 -5.01
N ALA A 109 -18.36 -12.21 -4.91
CA ALA A 109 -18.16 -11.44 -3.70
C ALA A 109 -19.35 -10.50 -3.45
N THR A 110 -19.84 -9.80 -4.48
CA THR A 110 -20.99 -8.90 -4.38
C THR A 110 -22.26 -9.66 -3.97
N ARG A 111 -22.54 -10.81 -4.62
CA ARG A 111 -23.66 -11.69 -4.25
C ARG A 111 -23.54 -12.24 -2.82
N THR A 112 -22.34 -12.63 -2.39
CA THR A 112 -22.10 -13.15 -1.04
C THR A 112 -22.31 -12.07 0.03
N ALA A 113 -21.85 -10.84 -0.25
CA ALA A 113 -22.07 -9.68 0.61
C ALA A 113 -23.52 -9.18 0.60
N GLY A 114 -24.35 -9.62 -0.34
CA GLY A 114 -25.72 -9.14 -0.52
C GLY A 114 -25.78 -7.73 -1.08
N ILE A 115 -24.75 -7.30 -1.80
CA ILE A 115 -24.70 -6.03 -2.50
C ILE A 115 -25.40 -6.24 -3.85
N GLU A 116 -26.54 -5.60 -4.03
CA GLU A 116 -27.25 -5.58 -5.32
C GLU A 116 -26.57 -4.60 -6.27
N ASP A 117 -26.47 -4.99 -7.54
CA ASP A 117 -25.88 -4.19 -8.61
C ASP A 117 -26.90 -3.12 -9.04
N SER A 118 -27.15 -2.14 -8.16
CA SER A 118 -28.24 -1.18 -8.33
C SER A 118 -27.92 -0.03 -9.29
N GLY A 119 -26.77 -0.08 -9.99
CA GLY A 119 -26.33 0.99 -10.90
C GLY A 119 -26.01 2.32 -10.22
N ASP A 120 -26.07 2.38 -8.89
CA ASP A 120 -25.60 3.51 -8.10
C ASP A 120 -24.09 3.43 -7.96
N PHE A 121 -23.42 4.58 -8.05
CA PHE A 121 -21.95 4.74 -7.99
C PHE A 121 -21.38 4.21 -6.66
N MET A 122 -21.20 2.90 -6.60
CA MET A 122 -20.41 2.20 -5.61
C MET A 122 -18.93 2.36 -5.97
N ASN A 123 -18.06 2.52 -4.97
CA ASN A 123 -16.61 2.59 -5.17
C ASN A 123 -16.01 1.35 -5.89
N SER A 124 -16.81 0.28 -6.02
CA SER A 124 -16.49 -0.95 -6.74
C SER A 124 -17.72 -1.40 -7.52
N ALA A 125 -17.51 -1.90 -8.74
CA ALA A 125 -18.57 -2.38 -9.61
C ALA A 125 -18.16 -3.71 -10.26
N VAL A 126 -19.14 -4.51 -10.70
CA VAL A 126 -18.85 -5.63 -11.58
C VAL A 126 -18.45 -5.05 -12.94
N VAL A 127 -17.20 -5.24 -13.33
CA VAL A 127 -16.65 -4.73 -14.58
C VAL A 127 -16.58 -5.85 -15.60
N GLU A 128 -17.23 -5.67 -16.75
CA GLU A 128 -17.09 -6.58 -17.90
C GLU A 128 -15.63 -6.59 -18.39
N ASP A 129 -15.08 -7.77 -18.67
CA ASP A 129 -13.68 -7.97 -19.09
C ASP A 129 -12.63 -7.34 -18.14
N ALA A 130 -12.90 -7.36 -16.83
CA ALA A 130 -12.03 -6.80 -15.80
C ALA A 130 -10.58 -7.32 -15.89
N ARG A 131 -9.62 -6.41 -15.98
CA ARG A 131 -8.18 -6.71 -15.94
C ARG A 131 -7.69 -6.75 -14.50
N LEU A 132 -6.78 -7.68 -14.18
CA LEU A 132 -6.27 -7.85 -12.80
C LEU A 132 -7.37 -8.04 -11.74
N GLN A 133 -8.50 -8.66 -12.10
CA GLN A 133 -9.65 -8.83 -11.20
C GLN A 133 -9.27 -9.50 -9.87
N PHE A 134 -8.28 -10.39 -9.86
CA PHE A 134 -7.78 -11.04 -8.63
C PHE A 134 -7.21 -10.06 -7.58
N LEU A 135 -6.81 -8.85 -7.98
CA LEU A 135 -6.38 -7.78 -7.08
C LEU A 135 -7.55 -6.89 -6.62
N GLY A 136 -8.71 -7.02 -7.27
CA GLY A 136 -9.93 -6.30 -6.98
C GLY A 136 -10.66 -6.82 -5.75
N ASP A 137 -11.94 -6.44 -5.66
CA ASP A 137 -12.84 -6.85 -4.59
C ASP A 137 -13.37 -8.27 -4.82
N VAL A 138 -12.49 -9.23 -4.55
CA VAL A 138 -12.74 -10.67 -4.73
C VAL A 138 -13.11 -11.39 -3.43
N LEU A 139 -13.00 -10.72 -2.29
CA LEU A 139 -13.34 -11.25 -0.98
C LEU A 139 -14.62 -10.60 -0.47
N ALA A 140 -15.37 -11.33 0.36
CA ALA A 140 -16.64 -10.86 0.88
C ALA A 140 -16.82 -11.24 2.35
N ILE A 141 -17.38 -10.29 3.11
CA ILE A 141 -18.03 -10.55 4.38
C ILE A 141 -19.50 -10.86 4.07
N PRO A 142 -20.02 -12.06 4.42
CA PRO A 142 -21.37 -12.47 4.03
C PRO A 142 -22.47 -11.54 4.56
N LYS A 143 -23.58 -11.41 3.83
CA LYS A 143 -24.74 -10.54 4.19
C LYS A 143 -25.30 -10.70 5.61
N GLY A 144 -25.11 -11.86 6.23
CA GLY A 144 -25.57 -12.16 7.60
C GLY A 144 -24.60 -11.74 8.70
N TRP A 145 -23.43 -11.22 8.34
CA TRP A 145 -22.39 -10.77 9.28
C TRP A 145 -22.42 -9.24 9.40
N PRO A 146 -22.05 -8.69 10.58
CA PRO A 146 -21.85 -7.25 10.71
C PRO A 146 -20.79 -6.78 9.71
N LEU A 147 -21.01 -5.60 9.11
CA LEU A 147 -20.13 -5.01 8.09
C LEU A 147 -20.03 -5.83 6.79
N ALA A 148 -21.09 -6.56 6.42
CA ALA A 148 -21.22 -7.21 5.13
C ALA A 148 -20.79 -6.26 3.99
N ASN A 149 -19.72 -6.63 3.30
CA ASN A 149 -19.09 -5.81 2.28
C ASN A 149 -18.09 -6.65 1.50
N VAL A 150 -17.62 -6.13 0.37
CA VAL A 150 -16.53 -6.70 -0.39
C VAL A 150 -15.22 -5.98 -0.09
N PHE A 151 -14.10 -6.67 -0.32
CA PHE A 151 -12.77 -6.13 -0.10
C PHE A 151 -11.72 -6.89 -0.92
N SER A 152 -10.56 -6.27 -1.04
CA SER A 152 -9.46 -6.74 -1.86
C SER A 152 -8.31 -7.36 -1.05
N ILE A 153 -7.38 -7.99 -1.77
CA ILE A 153 -6.08 -8.41 -1.21
C ILE A 153 -5.30 -7.18 -0.76
N GLY A 154 -5.39 -6.07 -1.50
CA GLY A 154 -4.72 -4.82 -1.10
C GLY A 154 -5.25 -4.26 0.21
N ASP A 155 -6.57 -4.36 0.46
CA ASP A 155 -7.16 -3.94 1.75
C ASP A 155 -6.65 -4.78 2.93
N ILE A 156 -6.49 -6.09 2.74
CA ILE A 156 -5.85 -6.97 3.74
C ILE A 156 -4.44 -6.47 4.03
N LEU A 157 -3.63 -6.25 2.99
CA LEU A 157 -2.25 -5.80 3.15
C LEU A 157 -2.19 -4.42 3.83
N LEU A 158 -3.11 -3.51 3.51
CA LEU A 158 -3.20 -2.21 4.17
C LEU A 158 -3.46 -2.34 5.67
N VAL A 159 -4.45 -3.15 6.07
CA VAL A 159 -4.78 -3.39 7.48
C VAL A 159 -3.64 -4.12 8.20
N LEU A 160 -3.03 -5.12 7.58
CA LEU A 160 -1.92 -5.88 8.17
C LEU A 160 -0.65 -5.02 8.32
N GLY A 161 -0.27 -4.28 7.28
CA GLY A 161 0.91 -3.40 7.32
C GLY A 161 0.75 -2.26 8.32
N GLY A 162 -0.43 -1.64 8.32
CA GLY A 162 -0.80 -0.60 9.28
C GLY A 162 -0.88 -1.11 10.72
N GLY A 163 -1.56 -2.22 10.94
CA GLY A 163 -1.65 -2.88 12.25
C GLY A 163 -0.29 -3.33 12.76
N TYR A 164 0.55 -3.93 11.91
CA TYR A 164 1.94 -4.25 12.22
C TYR A 164 2.69 -3.02 12.72
N MET A 165 2.64 -1.92 11.96
CA MET A 165 3.35 -0.70 12.30
C MET A 165 2.84 -0.11 13.62
N LEU A 166 1.53 -0.10 13.83
CA LEU A 166 0.92 0.41 15.05
C LEU A 166 1.36 -0.38 16.28
N HIS A 167 1.30 -1.72 16.18
CA HIS A 167 1.70 -2.62 17.26
C HIS A 167 3.22 -2.58 17.54
N TRP A 168 4.03 -2.40 16.50
CA TRP A 168 5.49 -2.29 16.59
C TRP A 168 5.93 -0.98 17.23
N LEU A 169 5.39 0.16 16.75
CA LEU A 169 5.69 1.49 17.29
C LEU A 169 5.19 1.65 18.73
N SER A 170 4.01 1.09 19.03
CA SER A 170 3.43 1.12 20.38
C SER A 170 4.09 0.12 21.34
N GLY A 171 4.93 -0.79 20.83
CA GLY A 171 5.64 -1.83 21.59
C GLY A 171 4.68 -2.73 22.38
N SER A 172 3.64 -3.20 21.70
CA SER A 172 2.70 -4.20 22.22
C SER A 172 3.36 -5.58 22.38
N ALA A 173 2.70 -6.51 23.07
CA ALA A 173 3.19 -7.86 23.30
C ALA A 173 3.50 -8.65 22.01
N LEU A 174 2.92 -8.28 20.86
CA LEU A 174 3.22 -8.88 19.56
C LEU A 174 4.66 -8.64 19.09
N PHE A 175 5.30 -7.56 19.56
CA PHE A 175 6.66 -7.19 19.18
C PHE A 175 7.51 -6.84 20.41
N PRO A 176 7.96 -7.84 21.18
CA PRO A 176 8.87 -7.63 22.31
C PRO A 176 10.14 -6.92 21.86
N LYS A 177 10.73 -6.08 22.73
CA LYS A 177 11.90 -5.23 22.42
C LYS A 177 13.01 -5.96 21.64
N ARG A 178 13.31 -7.22 22.01
CA ARG A 178 14.34 -8.05 21.38
C ARG A 178 14.13 -8.31 19.88
N HIS A 179 12.89 -8.40 19.40
CA HIS A 179 12.60 -8.67 17.97
C HIS A 179 12.60 -7.41 17.10
N ARG A 180 12.37 -6.22 17.68
CA ARG A 180 12.29 -4.98 16.90
C ARG A 180 13.63 -4.58 16.28
N ASP A 181 14.71 -4.78 17.02
CA ASP A 181 16.05 -4.35 16.62
C ASP A 181 16.68 -5.33 15.62
N LEU A 182 16.22 -6.58 15.56
CA LEU A 182 16.82 -7.66 14.75
C LEU A 182 16.27 -7.79 13.33
N VAL A 183 14.99 -7.50 13.08
CA VAL A 183 14.39 -7.79 11.77
C VAL A 183 14.59 -6.64 10.79
N VAL A 184 14.45 -5.41 11.25
CA VAL A 184 14.42 -4.23 10.37
C VAL A 184 15.83 -3.75 10.01
N SER A 185 16.71 -3.66 11.02
CA SER A 185 18.09 -3.22 10.80
C SER A 185 18.86 -4.21 9.92
N ASP A 186 18.68 -5.51 10.18
CA ASP A 186 19.38 -6.57 9.47
C ASP A 186 18.86 -6.72 8.03
N PHE A 187 17.55 -6.57 7.81
CA PHE A 187 16.99 -6.55 6.45
C PHE A 187 17.54 -5.39 5.62
N TRP A 188 17.50 -4.16 6.15
CA TRP A 188 17.98 -2.99 5.41
C TRP A 188 19.50 -2.98 5.22
N ALA A 189 20.25 -3.44 6.23
CA ALA A 189 21.70 -3.60 6.12
C ALA A 189 22.07 -4.58 5.00
N ARG A 190 21.36 -5.72 4.92
CA ARG A 190 21.55 -6.71 3.84
C ARG A 190 21.16 -6.13 2.48
N PHE A 191 20.04 -5.40 2.40
CA PHE A 191 19.58 -4.80 1.15
C PHE A 191 20.57 -3.76 0.61
N GLU A 192 21.06 -2.85 1.46
CA GLU A 192 22.02 -1.83 1.04
C GLU A 192 23.36 -2.46 0.66
N ALA A 193 23.80 -3.50 1.39
CA ALA A 193 25.00 -4.26 1.02
C ALA A 193 24.89 -4.92 -0.37
N GLU A 194 23.72 -5.49 -0.69
CA GLU A 194 23.48 -6.12 -1.99
C GLU A 194 23.43 -5.07 -3.12
N ARG A 195 22.85 -3.90 -2.84
CA ARG A 195 22.82 -2.78 -3.78
C ARG A 195 24.23 -2.27 -4.07
N GLU A 196 25.05 -2.02 -3.04
CA GLU A 196 26.46 -1.62 -3.23
C GLU A 196 27.24 -2.67 -4.02
N ASN A 197 27.01 -3.96 -3.77
CA ASN A 197 27.66 -5.04 -4.49
C ASN A 197 27.27 -5.06 -5.98
N THR A 198 25.99 -4.82 -6.27
CA THR A 198 25.47 -4.70 -7.64
C THR A 198 26.08 -3.51 -8.36
N GLU A 199 26.14 -2.33 -7.72
CA GLU A 199 26.77 -1.13 -8.26
C GLU A 199 28.26 -1.37 -8.56
N ARG A 200 29.00 -2.02 -7.65
CA ARG A 200 30.41 -2.42 -7.89
C ARG A 200 30.58 -3.39 -9.05
N MET A 201 29.68 -4.37 -9.20
CA MET A 201 29.75 -5.31 -10.33
C MET A 201 29.52 -4.61 -11.67
N ILE A 202 28.56 -3.67 -11.73
CA ILE A 202 28.31 -2.86 -12.93
C ILE A 202 29.54 -2.04 -13.28
N GLU A 203 30.16 -1.37 -12.30
CA GLU A 203 31.40 -0.61 -12.52
C GLU A 203 32.56 -1.48 -13.03
N VAL A 204 32.73 -2.69 -12.49
CA VAL A 204 33.77 -3.64 -12.95
C VAL A 204 33.51 -4.09 -14.38
N VAL A 205 32.25 -4.40 -14.73
CA VAL A 205 31.87 -4.78 -16.10
C VAL A 205 32.11 -3.62 -17.06
N GLU A 206 31.72 -2.40 -16.69
CA GLU A 206 31.92 -1.19 -17.50
C GLU A 206 33.41 -0.85 -17.68
N GLN A 207 34.23 -1.01 -16.64
CA GLN A 207 35.69 -0.86 -16.75
C GLN A 207 36.33 -1.97 -17.60
N SER A 208 35.82 -3.20 -17.54
CA SER A 208 36.31 -4.31 -18.37
C SER A 208 35.95 -4.13 -19.84
N SER A 209 34.75 -3.63 -20.15
CA SER A 209 34.32 -3.35 -21.52
C SER A 209 35.09 -2.18 -22.14
N LEU A 210 35.41 -1.15 -21.34
CA LEU A 210 36.28 -0.03 -21.75
C LEU A 210 37.73 -0.49 -21.97
N ARG A 211 38.24 -1.47 -21.21
CA ARG A 211 39.58 -2.05 -21.42
C ARG A 211 39.65 -2.97 -22.64
N THR A 212 38.55 -3.60 -23.05
CA THR A 212 38.52 -4.40 -24.29
C THR A 212 38.42 -3.57 -25.57
N VAL A 213 38.20 -2.26 -25.48
CA VAL A 213 38.09 -1.33 -26.63
C VAL A 213 39.31 -0.40 -26.74
N THR A 214 40.42 -0.69 -26.05
CA THR A 214 41.68 0.01 -26.34
C THR A 214 42.28 -0.53 -27.65
N PRO A 215 42.54 0.33 -28.66
CA PRO A 215 43.03 -0.08 -29.98
C PRO A 215 44.51 -0.49 -29.89
N GLU A 216 44.74 -1.74 -29.51
CA GLU A 216 45.91 -2.53 -29.90
C GLU A 216 45.62 -3.40 -31.14
N ASP A 217 44.63 -3.00 -31.95
CA ASP A 217 44.71 -3.16 -33.41
C ASP A 217 45.57 -1.98 -33.94
N GLN A 218 46.85 -1.88 -33.58
CA GLN A 218 47.98 -2.46 -34.34
C GLN A 218 47.67 -2.49 -35.84
N LYS A 219 48.14 -1.50 -36.61
CA LYS A 219 49.43 -1.61 -37.30
C LYS A 219 49.61 -2.96 -38.03
N VAL A 220 48.96 -3.09 -39.18
CA VAL A 220 49.56 -3.59 -40.45
C VAL A 220 48.92 -2.82 -41.59
#